data_AF-A0A932XTW5-F1
#
_entry.id   AF-A0A932XTW5-F1
#
_cell.length_a   1.000
_cell.length_b   1.000
_cell.length_c   1.000
_cell.angle_alpha   90.00
_cell.angle_beta   90.00
_cell.angle_gamma   90.00
#
_symmetry.space_group_name_H-M   'P 1'
#
loop_
_entity.id
_entity.type
_entity.pdbx_description
1 polymer ?
#
loop_
_entity_poly.entity_id
_entity_poly.type
_entity_poly.pdbx_seq_one_letter_code
_entity_poly.pdbx_strand_id
1 'polypeptide(L)'
;MLKKYKKSDYFKHSLLYVKKPFYKGIYFSILFFIFIGDSILYFFSITIKTIAVAIRKISAIGIDYREELIESGNNAITIAKTRYREMRVCINILIQKLYTVRNLLRWKAPIIELRLPTFPKITLPQLHVPHIGKHVGKRGRGRPRKYAPVRVVTPFKYFLLGIVFAMLFIAVQQGYYFIKSLPNPKLIGSVNYPLSSHLYDRSGKLLYEFYRDQNRTPVRLRELPPYLASATIAIEDKDYYRHNGVALISGIVRAVKENISQGGLQGGSTITQQLVKSALLTPEKTLERKIKEIILALWAERLYTKDQILEMYLNQVAYGGASYGIEEAARTYFGKHAKDMALAEAALLAGLPQAPSLYSPYFNPKAALWRRNDVLRKMFEQGYITAEQKEAAVTIPLAVVPPQTKIKAPHFVFYVRSQLEERYGIKQVEEGGLRVVTTLDLTIQQEAEKILQEELDKIKNLNVTNGGILVTKPSTGEILAMVGSIDYFSSPSGAFNVTTALRQPGSSIKPIMYSLALEKGYTAAS
;
A
#
# COMPACT_ATOMS: atom_id res chain seq x y z
N MET A 1 53.84 9.50 31.46
CA MET A 1 53.78 9.04 32.87
C MET A 1 52.59 9.70 33.54
N LEU A 2 51.47 8.99 33.68
CA LEU A 2 51.01 8.29 34.89
C LEU A 2 50.28 9.20 35.92
N LYS A 3 48.99 8.86 36.06
CA LYS A 3 48.15 8.85 37.28
C LYS A 3 47.30 10.07 37.64
N LYS A 4 45.99 9.76 37.60
CA LYS A 4 44.93 10.06 38.57
C LYS A 4 44.49 11.52 38.73
N TYR A 5 43.48 11.88 37.94
CA TYR A 5 42.33 12.61 38.49
C TYR A 5 41.08 11.73 38.38
N LYS A 6 40.66 11.16 39.52
CA LYS A 6 39.38 10.47 39.67
C LYS A 6 38.27 11.53 39.56
N LYS A 7 37.47 11.46 38.48
CA LYS A 7 36.11 12.01 38.44
C LYS A 7 35.23 11.26 39.45
N SER A 8 35.32 11.59 40.75
CA SER A 8 34.32 11.14 41.75
C SER A 8 33.61 12.26 42.47
N ASP A 9 33.96 13.52 42.24
CA ASP A 9 33.45 14.60 43.09
C ASP A 9 32.29 15.39 42.47
N TYR A 10 32.07 15.28 41.16
CA TYR A 10 30.85 15.81 40.53
C TYR A 10 29.60 14.95 40.77
N PHE A 11 29.76 13.66 41.08
CA PHE A 11 28.64 12.75 41.32
C PHE A 11 28.16 12.76 42.78
N LYS A 12 29.04 13.13 43.72
CA LYS A 12 28.67 13.21 45.15
C LYS A 12 27.89 14.48 45.48
N HIS A 13 28.17 15.61 44.83
CA HIS A 13 27.54 16.88 45.23
C HIS A 13 26.10 17.08 44.72
N SER A 14 25.70 16.46 43.61
CA SER A 14 24.34 16.62 43.04
C SER A 14 23.31 15.61 43.55
N LEU A 15 23.74 14.43 44.02
CA LEU A 15 22.86 13.40 44.59
C LEU A 15 22.41 13.69 46.04
N LEU A 16 23.07 14.64 46.70
CA LEU A 16 22.81 15.06 48.07
C LEU A 16 21.71 16.14 48.19
N TYR A 17 21.32 16.82 47.09
CA TYR A 17 20.34 17.91 47.13
C TYR A 17 18.96 17.61 46.53
N VAL A 18 18.66 16.34 46.27
CA VAL A 18 17.32 15.92 45.85
C VAL A 18 16.68 15.11 46.98
N LYS A 19 16.14 15.83 47.97
CA LYS A 19 15.51 15.25 49.19
C LYS A 19 14.20 14.50 48.92
N LYS A 20 13.67 14.47 47.70
CA LYS A 20 12.43 13.76 47.35
C LYS A 20 12.68 12.59 46.39
N PRO A 21 12.22 11.36 46.72
CA PRO A 21 12.48 10.14 45.94
C PRO A 21 11.93 10.18 44.50
N PHE A 22 10.92 11.01 44.25
CA PHE A 22 10.33 11.25 42.92
C PHE A 22 11.35 11.68 41.86
N TYR A 23 12.22 12.63 42.20
CA TYR A 23 13.17 13.23 41.25
C TYR A 23 14.39 12.33 40.98
N LYS A 24 14.75 11.44 41.92
CA LYS A 24 15.80 10.43 41.70
C LYS A 24 15.37 9.38 40.68
N GLY A 25 14.11 8.96 40.69
CA GLY A 25 13.58 7.98 39.73
C GLY A 25 13.53 8.53 38.29
N ILE A 26 13.11 9.79 38.14
CA ILE A 26 13.03 10.46 36.83
C ILE A 26 14.42 10.67 36.24
N TYR A 27 15.38 11.17 37.03
CA TYR A 27 16.75 11.41 36.57
C TYR A 27 17.47 10.12 36.15
N PHE A 28 17.27 9.03 36.91
CA PHE A 28 17.83 7.72 36.57
C PHE A 28 17.18 7.11 35.31
N SER A 29 15.88 7.32 35.11
CA SER A 29 15.15 6.85 33.92
C SER A 29 15.61 7.59 32.66
N ILE A 30 15.79 8.92 32.74
CA ILE A 30 16.26 9.74 31.61
C ILE A 30 17.70 9.36 31.21
N LEU A 31 18.62 9.22 32.17
CA LEU A 31 20.00 8.77 31.87
C LEU A 31 20.03 7.34 31.32
N PHE A 32 19.15 6.46 31.79
CA PHE A 32 19.04 5.08 31.30
C PHE A 32 18.48 5.02 29.87
N PHE A 33 17.53 5.87 29.51
CA PHE A 33 16.98 5.91 28.13
C PHE A 33 17.93 6.57 27.12
N ILE A 34 18.68 7.60 27.52
CA ILE A 34 19.69 8.25 26.66
C ILE A 34 20.83 7.28 26.29
N PHE A 35 21.21 6.37 27.20
CA PHE A 35 22.32 5.45 26.97
C PHE A 35 21.97 4.19 26.15
N ILE A 36 20.68 3.88 25.96
CA ILE A 36 20.24 2.60 25.36
C ILE A 36 19.35 2.80 24.11
N GLY A 37 19.02 4.04 23.74
CA GLY A 37 18.15 4.36 22.60
C GLY A 37 18.54 3.72 21.27
N ASP A 38 19.83 3.75 20.92
CA ASP A 38 20.30 3.24 19.61
C ASP A 38 20.42 1.70 19.57
N SER A 39 20.68 1.06 20.70
CA SER A 39 20.85 -0.40 20.79
C SER A 39 19.53 -1.16 20.99
N ILE A 40 18.49 -0.51 21.55
CA ILE A 40 17.16 -1.09 21.78
C ILE A 40 16.34 -1.20 20.50
N LEU A 41 16.51 -0.28 19.54
CA LEU A 41 15.73 -0.28 18.29
C LEU A 41 16.05 -1.48 17.39
N TYR A 42 17.32 -1.89 17.32
CA TYR A 42 17.73 -3.11 16.60
C TYR A 42 17.28 -4.37 17.34
N PHE A 43 17.31 -4.33 18.69
CA PHE A 43 16.91 -5.43 19.55
C PHE A 43 15.40 -5.72 19.47
N PHE A 44 14.52 -4.71 19.60
CA PHE A 44 13.06 -4.91 19.59
C PHE A 44 12.54 -5.53 18.29
N SER A 45 13.12 -5.20 17.14
CA SER A 45 12.74 -5.78 15.84
C SER A 45 12.99 -7.30 15.79
N ILE A 46 14.12 -7.75 16.36
CA ILE A 46 14.48 -9.17 16.42
C ILE A 46 13.67 -9.89 17.50
N THR A 47 13.49 -9.27 18.67
CA THR A 47 12.76 -9.89 19.79
C THR A 47 11.27 -10.04 19.50
N ILE A 48 10.62 -9.06 18.85
CA ILE A 48 9.19 -9.15 18.46
C ILE A 48 8.96 -10.27 17.43
N LYS A 49 9.82 -10.39 16.41
CA LYS A 49 9.71 -11.49 15.43
C LYS A 49 9.90 -12.86 16.11
N THR A 50 10.83 -12.96 17.05
CA THR A 50 11.11 -14.22 17.76
C THR A 50 10.00 -14.60 18.75
N ILE A 51 9.43 -13.60 19.45
CA ILE A 51 8.29 -13.79 20.36
C ILE A 51 7.02 -14.12 19.56
N ALA A 52 6.78 -13.50 18.40
CA ALA A 52 5.62 -13.80 17.56
C ALA A 52 5.67 -15.24 17.00
N VAL A 53 6.85 -15.73 16.62
CA VAL A 53 7.05 -17.13 16.21
C VAL A 53 6.87 -18.09 17.38
N ALA A 54 7.36 -17.73 18.57
CA ALA A 54 7.17 -18.53 19.78
C ALA A 54 5.69 -18.58 20.22
N ILE A 55 4.97 -17.45 20.17
CA ILE A 55 3.54 -17.37 20.48
C ILE A 55 2.72 -18.16 19.46
N ARG A 56 3.03 -18.10 18.15
CA ARG A 56 2.37 -18.94 17.13
C ARG A 56 2.58 -20.43 17.36
N LYS A 57 3.78 -20.85 17.78
CA LYS A 57 4.04 -22.26 18.13
C LYS A 57 3.33 -22.67 19.42
N ILE A 58 3.26 -21.80 20.42
CA ILE A 58 2.58 -22.06 21.70
C ILE A 58 1.05 -22.07 21.51
N SER A 59 0.50 -21.21 20.64
CA SER A 59 -0.94 -21.19 20.34
C SER A 59 -1.38 -22.40 19.51
N ALA A 60 -0.53 -22.89 18.59
CA ALA A 60 -0.78 -24.14 17.87
C ALA A 60 -0.81 -25.36 18.80
N ILE A 61 -0.03 -25.34 19.89
CA ILE A 61 -0.02 -26.39 20.93
C ILE A 61 -1.29 -26.35 21.81
N GLY A 62 -1.94 -25.19 21.96
CA GLY A 62 -3.10 -25.01 22.83
C GLY A 62 -4.47 -25.31 22.21
N ILE A 63 -4.57 -25.37 20.87
CA ILE A 63 -5.85 -25.61 20.16
C ILE A 63 -6.17 -27.12 20.08
N ASP A 64 -5.17 -28.00 19.98
CA ASP A 64 -5.31 -29.48 20.08
C ASP A 64 -5.73 -29.95 21.49
N TYR A 65 -5.59 -29.09 22.50
CA TYR A 65 -5.74 -29.47 23.92
C TYR A 65 -7.20 -29.66 24.36
N ARG A 66 -8.20 -29.30 23.54
CA ARG A 66 -9.62 -29.50 23.87
C ARG A 66 -10.22 -30.79 23.35
N GLU A 67 -9.67 -31.39 22.29
CA GLU A 67 -10.25 -32.59 21.67
C GLU A 67 -9.56 -33.91 22.10
N GLU A 68 -8.27 -33.90 22.47
CA GLU A 68 -7.56 -35.13 22.91
C GLU A 68 -7.71 -35.48 24.41
N LEU A 69 -8.30 -34.60 25.23
CA LEU A 69 -8.34 -34.79 26.70
C LEU A 69 -9.56 -35.60 27.20
N ILE A 70 -10.46 -36.03 26.32
CA ILE A 70 -11.62 -36.87 26.67
C ILE A 70 -11.30 -38.37 26.56
N GLU A 71 -10.21 -38.78 25.91
CA GLU A 71 -9.84 -40.20 25.77
C GLU A 71 -8.36 -40.46 26.13
N SER A 72 -8.14 -41.38 27.08
CA SER A 72 -6.86 -42.02 27.47
C SER A 72 -6.04 -41.40 28.63
N GLY A 73 -6.38 -41.81 29.86
CA GLY A 73 -5.70 -41.42 31.11
C GLY A 73 -4.25 -41.90 31.32
N ASN A 74 -3.65 -42.67 30.42
CA ASN A 74 -2.26 -43.14 30.55
C ASN A 74 -1.27 -42.59 29.49
N ASN A 75 -1.74 -42.00 28.39
CA ASN A 75 -0.86 -41.35 27.40
C ASN A 75 -0.50 -39.90 27.75
N ALA A 76 -1.30 -39.24 28.60
CA ALA A 76 -1.08 -37.85 29.01
C ALA A 76 0.27 -37.61 29.71
N ILE A 77 0.76 -38.58 30.52
CA ILE A 77 2.02 -38.44 31.27
C ILE A 77 3.23 -38.56 30.33
N THR A 78 3.17 -39.45 29.33
CA THR A 78 4.24 -39.63 28.34
C THR A 78 4.33 -38.41 27.42
N ILE A 79 3.18 -37.88 26.98
CA ILE A 79 3.10 -36.66 26.17
C ILE A 79 3.59 -35.44 26.97
N ALA A 80 3.20 -35.30 28.24
CA ALA A 80 3.68 -34.22 29.12
C ALA A 80 5.20 -34.28 29.35
N LYS A 81 5.78 -35.48 29.50
CA LYS A 81 7.24 -35.66 29.63
C LYS A 81 7.98 -35.29 28.35
N THR A 82 7.47 -35.67 27.18
CA THR A 82 8.07 -35.34 25.88
C THR A 82 8.02 -33.83 25.62
N ARG A 83 6.86 -33.19 25.86
CA ARG A 83 6.70 -31.74 25.65
C ARG A 83 7.43 -30.88 26.71
N TYR A 84 7.61 -31.35 27.95
CA TYR A 84 8.52 -30.71 28.94
C TYR A 84 9.99 -30.74 28.46
N ARG A 85 10.38 -31.82 27.78
CA ARG A 85 11.72 -31.96 27.19
C ARG A 85 11.94 -30.94 26.07
N GLU A 86 10.95 -30.72 25.20
CA GLU A 86 10.98 -29.70 24.14
C GLU A 86 11.03 -28.28 24.70
N MET A 87 10.21 -27.97 25.72
CA MET A 87 10.24 -26.67 26.39
C MET A 87 11.62 -26.38 27.00
N ARG A 88 12.26 -27.40 27.56
CA ARG A 88 13.63 -27.31 28.12
C ARG A 88 14.68 -27.02 27.05
N VAL A 89 14.55 -27.59 25.85
CA VAL A 89 15.43 -27.30 24.70
C VAL A 89 15.28 -25.85 24.25
N CYS A 90 14.06 -25.35 24.12
CA CYS A 90 13.78 -23.96 23.75
C CYS A 90 14.35 -22.95 24.78
N ILE A 91 14.22 -23.24 26.07
CA ILE A 91 14.80 -22.41 27.15
C ILE A 91 16.33 -22.43 27.09
N ASN A 92 16.95 -23.59 26.82
CA ASN A 92 18.40 -23.68 26.70
C ASN A 92 18.96 -22.90 25.50
N ILE A 93 18.27 -22.92 24.36
CA ILE A 93 18.64 -22.11 23.17
C ILE A 93 18.54 -20.62 23.49
N LEU A 94 17.51 -20.20 24.23
CA LEU A 94 17.34 -18.81 24.67
C LEU A 94 18.48 -18.38 25.60
N ILE A 95 18.86 -19.24 26.56
CA ILE A 95 19.99 -19.02 27.47
C ILE A 95 21.31 -18.91 26.67
N GLN A 96 21.56 -19.80 25.71
CA GLN A 96 22.77 -19.76 24.87
C GLN A 96 22.88 -18.44 24.10
N LYS A 97 21.77 -17.96 23.50
CA LYS A 97 21.75 -16.67 22.81
C LYS A 97 21.99 -15.49 23.74
N LEU A 98 21.49 -15.53 24.98
CA LEU A 98 21.76 -14.52 26.00
C LEU A 98 23.24 -14.48 26.41
N TYR A 99 23.90 -15.65 26.47
CA TYR A 99 25.36 -15.73 26.70
C TYR A 99 26.18 -15.17 25.53
N THR A 100 25.78 -15.44 24.28
CA THR A 100 26.43 -14.85 23.09
C THR A 100 26.34 -13.33 23.11
N VAL A 101 25.18 -12.79 23.49
CA VAL A 101 24.95 -11.35 23.66
C VAL A 101 25.78 -10.77 24.81
N ARG A 102 25.93 -11.47 25.94
CA ARG A 102 26.82 -11.06 27.05
C ARG A 102 28.28 -10.89 26.60
N ASN A 103 28.76 -11.85 25.81
CA ASN A 103 30.14 -11.84 25.31
C ASN A 103 30.36 -10.73 24.28
N LEU A 104 29.39 -10.46 23.40
CA LEU A 104 29.45 -9.35 22.44
C LEU A 104 29.47 -7.97 23.13
N LEU A 105 28.71 -7.82 24.22
CA LEU A 105 28.57 -6.56 24.97
C LEU A 105 29.61 -6.37 26.09
N ARG A 106 30.57 -7.31 26.26
CA ARG A 106 31.60 -7.32 27.32
C ARG A 106 31.06 -7.02 28.73
N TRP A 107 29.85 -7.50 29.02
CA TRP A 107 29.14 -7.21 30.26
C TRP A 107 29.58 -8.16 31.40
N LYS A 108 30.08 -7.61 32.52
CA LYS A 108 30.70 -8.36 33.65
C LYS A 108 29.79 -8.60 34.88
N ALA A 109 28.47 -8.73 34.72
CA ALA A 109 27.59 -9.13 35.82
C ALA A 109 27.27 -10.64 35.76
N PRO A 110 27.18 -11.36 36.90
CA PRO A 110 26.85 -12.78 36.90
C PRO A 110 25.40 -13.01 36.47
N ILE A 111 25.18 -13.95 35.54
CA ILE A 111 23.83 -14.42 35.19
C ILE A 111 23.43 -15.43 36.28
N ILE A 112 22.25 -15.24 36.88
CA ILE A 112 21.67 -16.19 37.83
C ILE A 112 21.38 -17.49 37.07
N GLU A 113 22.04 -18.61 37.43
CA GLU A 113 21.73 -19.93 36.87
C GLU A 113 20.32 -20.35 37.27
N LEU A 114 19.39 -20.38 36.31
CA LEU A 114 18.10 -21.05 36.48
C LEU A 114 18.31 -22.56 36.42
N ARG A 115 18.48 -23.23 37.58
CA ARG A 115 18.34 -24.69 37.67
C ARG A 115 16.86 -25.06 37.66
N LEU A 116 16.40 -25.66 36.56
CA LEU A 116 15.06 -26.24 36.47
C LEU A 116 14.94 -27.46 37.41
N PRO A 117 13.84 -27.60 38.17
CA PRO A 117 13.63 -28.74 39.06
C PRO A 117 13.48 -30.06 38.28
N THR A 118 14.03 -31.14 38.83
CA THR A 118 13.81 -32.52 38.35
C THR A 118 12.53 -33.07 38.95
N PHE A 119 11.68 -33.69 38.13
CA PHE A 119 10.47 -34.38 38.59
C PHE A 119 10.84 -35.52 39.57
N PRO A 120 10.28 -35.56 40.79
CA PRO A 120 10.50 -36.68 41.71
C PRO A 120 9.79 -37.95 41.23
N LYS A 121 10.42 -39.11 41.42
CA LYS A 121 9.76 -40.42 41.30
C LYS A 121 8.89 -40.61 42.55
N ILE A 122 7.58 -40.73 42.37
CA ILE A 122 6.64 -40.95 43.48
C ILE A 122 6.41 -42.46 43.62
N THR A 123 6.83 -43.01 44.76
CA THR A 123 6.33 -44.28 45.32
C THR A 123 5.87 -43.97 46.73
N LEU A 124 4.60 -44.25 47.05
CA LEU A 124 3.98 -43.92 48.35
C LEU A 124 4.20 -45.05 49.38
N PRO A 125 4.76 -44.78 50.57
CA PRO A 125 4.63 -45.65 51.73
C PRO A 125 3.81 -45.01 52.87
N GLN A 126 3.01 -45.83 53.55
CA GLN A 126 2.15 -45.44 54.68
C GLN A 126 2.97 -45.28 55.98
N LEU A 127 2.60 -44.31 56.83
CA LEU A 127 3.22 -44.10 58.14
C LEU A 127 2.17 -43.72 59.21
N HIS A 128 2.19 -44.47 60.31
CA HIS A 128 1.46 -44.27 61.56
C HIS A 128 2.47 -44.04 62.68
N VAL A 129 2.30 -43.02 63.54
CA VAL A 129 3.11 -42.85 64.77
C VAL A 129 2.30 -42.12 65.88
N PRO A 130 2.43 -42.50 67.18
CA PRO A 130 1.48 -42.20 68.26
C PRO A 130 1.81 -40.94 69.10
N HIS A 131 0.94 -40.65 70.09
CA HIS A 131 0.88 -39.42 70.91
C HIS A 131 1.58 -39.51 72.29
N ILE A 132 1.67 -38.34 72.98
CA ILE A 132 2.07 -38.01 74.39
C ILE A 132 3.51 -37.42 74.50
N GLY A 133 3.79 -36.32 75.22
CA GLY A 133 3.05 -35.50 76.19
C GLY A 133 3.79 -34.20 76.56
N LYS A 134 3.14 -33.34 77.36
CA LYS A 134 3.55 -31.97 77.76
C LYS A 134 4.74 -31.96 78.73
N HIS A 135 5.64 -30.97 78.59
CA HIS A 135 6.11 -30.12 79.70
C HIS A 135 6.89 -28.89 79.19
N VAL A 136 6.55 -27.71 79.72
CA VAL A 136 7.31 -26.45 79.60
C VAL A 136 7.92 -26.14 80.96
N GLY A 137 9.25 -26.03 81.01
CA GLY A 137 10.01 -25.42 82.12
C GLY A 137 10.68 -24.14 81.64
N LYS A 138 10.40 -23.03 82.33
CA LYS A 138 10.86 -21.65 82.05
C LYS A 138 12.38 -21.49 82.22
N ARG A 139 13.04 -20.61 81.43
CA ARG A 139 14.03 -19.60 81.90
C ARG A 139 14.48 -18.64 80.78
N GLY A 140 14.49 -17.33 81.12
CA GLY A 140 15.47 -16.35 80.64
C GLY A 140 15.19 -15.56 79.36
N ARG A 141 14.50 -14.42 79.47
CA ARG A 141 14.34 -13.41 78.40
C ARG A 141 15.57 -12.48 78.33
N GLY A 142 16.31 -12.49 77.22
CA GLY A 142 17.15 -11.37 76.76
C GLY A 142 16.57 -10.84 75.44
N ARG A 143 16.22 -9.55 75.37
CA ARG A 143 15.58 -8.93 74.19
C ARG A 143 16.61 -8.69 73.06
N PRO A 144 16.42 -9.20 71.83
CA PRO A 144 17.11 -8.67 70.66
C PRO A 144 16.36 -7.47 70.08
N ARG A 145 17.10 -6.41 69.71
CA ARG A 145 16.59 -5.20 69.04
C ARG A 145 15.88 -5.56 67.73
N LYS A 146 14.62 -5.14 67.59
CA LYS A 146 13.83 -5.26 66.36
C LYS A 146 14.39 -4.30 65.30
N TYR A 147 15.02 -4.81 64.25
CA TYR A 147 15.15 -4.07 62.99
C TYR A 147 13.81 -4.20 62.25
N ALA A 148 13.10 -3.08 62.10
CA ALA A 148 11.88 -3.05 61.30
C ALA A 148 12.22 -3.35 59.82
N PRO A 149 11.49 -4.25 59.14
CA PRO A 149 11.71 -4.47 57.71
C PRO A 149 11.31 -3.19 56.96
N VAL A 150 12.28 -2.53 56.33
CA VAL A 150 12.02 -1.43 55.40
C VAL A 150 11.31 -2.05 54.20
N ARG A 151 9.98 -1.92 54.18
CA ARG A 151 9.12 -2.25 53.04
C ARG A 151 9.48 -1.30 51.90
N VAL A 152 10.44 -1.69 51.05
CA VAL A 152 10.69 -1.03 49.76
C VAL A 152 9.55 -1.46 48.82
N VAL A 153 8.37 -0.93 49.06
CA VAL A 153 7.29 -0.93 48.08
C VAL A 153 7.57 0.25 47.18
N THR A 154 8.50 0.12 46.22
CA THR A 154 8.36 0.94 45.01
C THR A 154 7.09 0.45 44.35
N PRO A 155 5.98 1.20 44.35
CA PRO A 155 4.73 0.66 43.83
C PRO A 155 4.94 0.49 42.34
N PHE A 156 4.82 -0.75 41.87
CA PHE A 156 4.87 -1.18 40.48
C PHE A 156 4.12 -0.22 39.51
N LYS A 157 3.12 0.50 40.03
CA LYS A 157 2.42 1.62 39.38
C LYS A 157 3.34 2.72 38.83
N TYR A 158 4.37 3.16 39.55
CA TYR A 158 5.29 4.19 39.05
C TYR A 158 6.23 3.67 37.97
N PHE A 159 6.59 2.39 38.01
CA PHE A 159 7.35 1.74 36.94
C PHE A 159 6.53 1.65 35.65
N LEU A 160 5.27 1.23 35.75
CA LEU A 160 4.34 1.19 34.62
C LEU A 160 4.08 2.59 34.06
N LEU A 161 3.92 3.60 34.92
CA LEU A 161 3.77 5.00 34.53
C LEU A 161 5.02 5.48 33.78
N GLY A 162 6.23 5.13 34.24
CA GLY A 162 7.48 5.44 33.55
C GLY A 162 7.56 4.83 32.15
N ILE A 163 7.10 3.59 31.96
CA ILE A 163 7.02 2.94 30.65
C ILE A 163 6.03 3.69 29.73
N VAL A 164 4.85 4.06 30.24
CA VAL A 164 3.86 4.82 29.45
C VAL A 164 4.43 6.17 29.02
N PHE A 165 5.11 6.90 29.91
CA PHE A 165 5.77 8.16 29.56
C PHE A 165 6.90 7.97 28.54
N ALA A 166 7.71 6.92 28.68
CA ALA A 166 8.78 6.63 27.72
C ALA A 166 8.21 6.27 26.34
N MET A 167 7.14 5.46 26.28
CA MET A 167 6.44 5.15 25.04
C MET A 167 5.83 6.39 24.41
N LEU A 168 5.20 7.27 25.21
CA LEU A 168 4.66 8.53 24.73
C LEU A 168 5.78 9.44 24.19
N PHE A 169 6.90 9.53 24.88
CA PHE A 169 8.05 10.33 24.43
C PHE A 169 8.62 9.81 23.10
N ILE A 170 8.79 8.49 22.97
CA ILE A 170 9.22 7.86 21.71
C ILE A 170 8.18 8.12 20.61
N ALA A 171 6.89 7.98 20.91
CA ALA A 171 5.82 8.23 19.94
C ALA A 171 5.80 9.70 19.48
N VAL A 172 5.99 10.65 20.39
CA VAL A 172 6.09 12.09 20.06
C VAL A 172 7.33 12.36 19.22
N GLN A 173 8.48 11.78 19.59
CA GLN A 173 9.73 11.93 18.83
C GLN A 173 9.60 11.37 17.41
N GLN A 174 9.04 10.16 17.28
CA GLN A 174 8.80 9.54 15.97
C GLN A 174 7.77 10.32 15.16
N GLY A 175 6.70 10.80 15.80
CA GLY A 175 5.72 11.69 15.19
C GLY A 175 6.34 13.00 14.68
N TYR A 176 7.28 13.58 15.43
CA TYR A 176 8.01 14.77 15.01
C TYR A 176 8.87 14.50 13.76
N TYR A 177 9.66 13.42 13.74
CA TYR A 177 10.43 13.05 12.55
C TYR A 177 9.54 12.75 11.35
N PHE A 178 8.41 12.08 11.57
CA PHE A 178 7.43 11.80 10.54
C PHE A 178 6.85 13.08 9.93
N ILE A 179 6.41 14.03 10.76
CA ILE A 179 5.89 15.33 10.30
C ILE A 179 6.98 16.12 9.58
N LYS A 180 8.21 16.13 10.10
CA LYS A 180 9.35 16.81 9.47
C LYS A 180 9.72 16.20 8.11
N SER A 181 9.42 14.92 7.88
CA SER A 181 9.62 14.26 6.59
C SER A 181 8.54 14.57 5.55
N LEU A 182 7.45 15.23 5.94
CA LEU A 182 6.37 15.56 5.01
C LEU A 182 6.80 16.68 4.04
N PRO A 183 6.48 16.56 2.75
CA PRO A 183 6.69 17.64 1.79
C PRO A 183 5.81 18.85 2.14
N ASN A 184 6.29 20.05 1.85
CA ASN A 184 5.53 21.28 2.09
C ASN A 184 4.38 21.39 1.06
N PRO A 185 3.10 21.50 1.49
CA PRO A 185 1.98 21.67 0.56
C PRO A 185 2.04 22.91 -0.32
N LYS A 186 2.85 23.92 0.04
CA LYS A 186 3.10 25.10 -0.82
C LYS A 186 3.82 24.77 -2.13
N LEU A 187 4.39 23.57 -2.24
CA LEU A 187 5.03 23.06 -3.46
C LEU A 187 4.00 22.49 -4.46
N ILE A 188 2.72 22.40 -4.10
CA ILE A 188 1.68 22.01 -5.06
C ILE A 188 1.66 23.06 -6.18
N GLY A 189 1.85 22.62 -7.43
CA GLY A 189 1.96 23.50 -8.59
C GLY A 189 3.37 24.05 -8.86
N SER A 190 4.36 23.83 -7.98
CA SER A 190 5.76 24.12 -8.29
C SER A 190 6.32 23.06 -9.24
N VAL A 191 6.90 23.52 -10.35
CA VAL A 191 7.38 22.68 -11.45
C VAL A 191 8.67 21.99 -11.04
N ASN A 192 8.65 20.66 -10.90
CA ASN A 192 9.84 19.84 -11.09
C ASN A 192 9.89 19.46 -12.58
N TYR A 193 11.07 19.58 -13.20
CA TYR A 193 11.27 19.17 -14.59
C TYR A 193 11.10 17.63 -14.69
N PRO A 194 10.04 17.14 -15.36
CA PRO A 194 9.88 15.70 -15.54
C PRO A 194 10.88 15.21 -16.60
N LEU A 195 11.50 14.06 -16.37
CA LEU A 195 12.30 13.39 -17.39
C LEU A 195 11.37 12.49 -18.21
N SER A 196 11.36 12.65 -19.53
CA SER A 196 10.56 11.80 -20.40
C SER A 196 11.07 10.35 -20.38
N SER A 197 10.14 9.41 -20.28
CA SER A 197 10.45 8.00 -20.38
C SER A 197 10.36 7.56 -21.84
N HIS A 198 11.24 6.64 -22.23
CA HIS A 198 11.37 6.21 -23.61
C HIS A 198 11.13 4.70 -23.71
N LEU A 199 10.28 4.31 -24.66
CA LEU A 199 9.95 2.92 -24.95
C LEU A 199 10.63 2.48 -26.24
N TYR A 200 11.40 1.40 -26.16
CA TYR A 200 12.20 0.85 -27.26
C TYR A 200 11.74 -0.56 -27.64
N ASP A 201 11.92 -0.90 -28.90
CA ASP A 201 11.85 -2.29 -29.36
C ASP A 201 13.05 -3.10 -28.84
N ARG A 202 13.07 -4.40 -29.10
CA ARG A 202 14.14 -5.31 -28.67
C ARG A 202 15.52 -4.99 -29.26
N SER A 203 15.56 -4.26 -30.38
CA SER A 203 16.78 -3.83 -31.07
C SER A 203 17.26 -2.44 -30.67
N GLY A 204 16.52 -1.77 -29.77
CA GLY A 204 16.84 -0.42 -29.30
C GLY A 204 16.27 0.70 -30.18
N LYS A 205 15.36 0.42 -31.12
CA LYS A 205 14.66 1.46 -31.90
C LYS A 205 13.54 2.06 -31.04
N LEU A 206 13.44 3.40 -31.03
CA LEU A 206 12.38 4.10 -30.30
C LEU A 206 11.01 3.80 -30.91
N LEU A 207 10.09 3.34 -30.07
CA LEU A 207 8.69 3.08 -30.39
C LEU A 207 7.81 4.26 -30.00
N TYR A 208 8.03 4.79 -28.79
CA TYR A 208 7.25 5.89 -28.24
C TYR A 208 8.00 6.60 -27.11
N GLU A 209 7.70 7.88 -26.94
CA GLU A 209 8.17 8.68 -25.81
C GLU A 209 6.97 9.03 -24.92
N PHE A 210 7.03 8.59 -23.66
CA PHE A 210 6.12 9.05 -22.62
C PHE A 210 6.69 10.33 -22.05
N TYR A 211 6.13 11.46 -22.43
CA TYR A 211 6.46 12.74 -21.84
C TYR A 211 5.19 13.38 -21.32
N ARG A 212 5.34 14.13 -20.24
CA ARG A 212 4.36 15.13 -19.83
C ARG A 212 4.60 16.37 -20.68
N ASP A 213 3.56 16.98 -21.26
CA ASP A 213 3.75 18.26 -21.92
C ASP A 213 4.32 19.28 -20.91
N GLN A 214 5.44 19.91 -21.28
CA GLN A 214 6.12 20.89 -20.44
C GLN A 214 5.33 22.20 -20.37
N ASN A 215 4.50 22.47 -21.40
CA ASN A 215 3.55 23.57 -21.36
C ASN A 215 2.29 23.10 -20.64
N ARG A 216 2.30 23.16 -19.31
CA ARG A 216 1.03 23.27 -18.61
C ARG A 216 0.50 24.65 -18.93
N THR A 217 -0.58 24.75 -19.70
CA THR A 217 -1.32 25.99 -19.83
C THR A 217 -2.24 26.09 -18.61
N PRO A 218 -1.85 26.78 -17.51
CA PRO A 218 -2.70 26.85 -16.33
C PRO A 218 -3.99 27.61 -16.69
N VAL A 219 -5.13 27.01 -16.37
CA VAL A 219 -6.43 27.66 -16.56
C VAL A 219 -7.06 27.92 -15.21
N ARG A 220 -7.64 29.11 -15.06
CA ARG A 220 -8.33 29.46 -13.83
C ARG A 220 -9.71 28.80 -13.79
N LEU A 221 -10.13 28.34 -12.62
CA LEU A 221 -11.41 27.67 -12.44
C LEU A 221 -12.59 28.51 -12.94
N ARG A 222 -12.52 29.83 -12.73
CA ARG A 222 -13.54 30.80 -13.17
C ARG A 222 -13.66 30.96 -14.69
N GLU A 223 -12.65 30.56 -15.45
CA GLU A 223 -12.63 30.63 -16.92
C GLU A 223 -13.20 29.34 -17.54
N LEU A 224 -13.39 28.30 -16.73
CA LEU A 224 -13.92 27.02 -17.16
C LEU A 224 -15.45 27.01 -17.14
N PRO A 225 -16.11 26.15 -17.95
CA PRO A 225 -17.54 26.01 -17.90
C PRO A 225 -17.98 25.51 -16.51
N PRO A 226 -19.05 26.06 -15.91
CA PRO A 226 -19.42 25.74 -14.53
C PRO A 226 -19.72 24.25 -14.33
N TYR A 227 -20.30 23.60 -15.34
CA TYR A 227 -20.61 22.18 -15.31
C TYR A 227 -19.38 21.27 -15.32
N LEU A 228 -18.20 21.74 -15.73
CA LEU A 228 -16.98 20.94 -15.66
C LEU A 228 -16.57 20.72 -14.20
N ALA A 229 -16.53 21.81 -13.41
CA ALA A 229 -16.27 21.73 -11.98
C ALA A 229 -17.31 20.83 -11.29
N SER A 230 -18.59 21.03 -11.62
CA SER A 230 -19.68 20.17 -11.12
C SER A 230 -19.53 18.71 -11.54
N ALA A 231 -19.08 18.42 -12.76
CA ALA A 231 -18.86 17.05 -13.24
C ALA A 231 -17.78 16.34 -12.44
N THR A 232 -16.64 17.01 -12.24
CA THR A 232 -15.52 16.49 -11.44
C THR A 232 -15.94 16.26 -9.99
N ILE A 233 -16.60 17.22 -9.37
CA ILE A 233 -17.11 17.08 -7.99
C ILE A 233 -18.12 15.92 -7.91
N ALA A 234 -19.07 15.84 -8.84
CA ALA A 234 -20.12 14.84 -8.79
C ALA A 234 -19.58 13.39 -8.84
N ILE A 235 -18.52 13.15 -9.61
CA ILE A 235 -17.96 11.81 -9.78
C ILE A 235 -16.83 11.47 -8.80
N GLU A 236 -15.97 12.42 -8.46
CA GLU A 236 -14.81 12.19 -7.60
C GLU A 236 -15.13 12.39 -6.12
N ASP A 237 -15.95 13.39 -5.77
CA ASP A 237 -16.10 13.84 -4.39
C ASP A 237 -17.41 14.63 -4.15
N LYS A 238 -18.54 13.91 -4.09
CA LYS A 238 -19.89 14.52 -3.95
C LYS A 238 -20.05 15.48 -2.76
N ASP A 239 -19.26 15.28 -1.70
CA ASP A 239 -19.34 16.07 -0.46
C ASP A 239 -18.18 17.08 -0.38
N TYR A 240 -17.54 17.40 -1.51
CA TYR A 240 -16.31 18.18 -1.59
C TYR A 240 -16.32 19.46 -0.74
N TYR A 241 -17.38 20.26 -0.86
CA TYR A 241 -17.52 21.52 -0.11
C TYR A 241 -17.93 21.34 1.35
N ARG A 242 -18.33 20.14 1.78
CA ARG A 242 -18.82 19.85 3.14
C ARG A 242 -17.72 19.35 4.07
N HIS A 243 -16.68 18.72 3.56
CA HIS A 243 -15.58 18.19 4.37
C HIS A 243 -14.34 19.07 4.31
N ASN A 244 -13.42 18.91 5.27
CA ASN A 244 -12.16 19.66 5.32
C ASN A 244 -11.00 18.76 4.90
N GLY A 245 -10.91 18.36 3.63
CA GLY A 245 -9.84 17.51 3.10
C GLY A 245 -10.02 16.00 3.19
N VAL A 246 -10.72 15.48 4.20
CA VAL A 246 -11.01 14.04 4.30
C VAL A 246 -12.47 13.81 4.67
N ALA A 247 -13.14 12.92 3.92
CA ALA A 247 -14.52 12.51 4.18
C ALA A 247 -14.62 11.53 5.37
N LEU A 248 -14.19 11.95 6.56
CA LEU A 248 -14.10 11.09 7.75
C LEU A 248 -15.47 10.63 8.26
N ILE A 249 -16.49 11.50 8.25
CA ILE A 249 -17.79 11.24 8.87
C ILE A 249 -18.74 10.49 7.90
N SER A 250 -18.73 10.82 6.62
CA SER A 250 -19.53 10.10 5.61
C SER A 250 -18.86 8.79 5.14
N GLY A 251 -17.53 8.72 5.11
CA GLY A 251 -16.77 7.57 4.59
C GLY A 251 -16.65 6.40 5.57
N ILE A 252 -16.44 6.64 6.86
CA ILE A 252 -16.31 5.54 7.86
C ILE A 252 -17.68 4.88 8.11
N VAL A 253 -18.75 5.67 8.26
CA VAL A 253 -20.11 5.15 8.49
C VAL A 253 -20.62 4.40 7.26
N ARG A 254 -20.30 4.87 6.05
CA ARG A 254 -20.70 4.23 4.80
C ARG A 254 -19.87 3.00 4.44
N ALA A 255 -18.55 3.02 4.66
CA ALA A 255 -17.69 1.85 4.47
C ALA A 255 -18.03 0.70 5.43
N VAL A 256 -18.46 1.01 6.66
CA VAL A 256 -18.97 0.00 7.60
C VAL A 256 -20.33 -0.57 7.14
N LYS A 257 -21.21 0.27 6.58
CA LYS A 257 -22.54 -0.15 6.09
C LYS A 257 -22.49 -0.93 4.77
N GLU A 258 -21.64 -0.53 3.81
CA GLU A 258 -21.53 -1.16 2.48
C GLU A 258 -20.72 -2.48 2.51
N ASN A 259 -19.72 -2.62 3.40
CA ASN A 259 -19.00 -3.89 3.60
C ASN A 259 -19.91 -5.05 4.06
N ILE A 260 -21.10 -4.75 4.59
CA ILE A 260 -22.08 -5.77 5.00
C ILE A 260 -23.03 -6.13 3.85
N SER A 261 -23.20 -5.24 2.85
CA SER A 261 -24.25 -5.39 1.84
C SER A 261 -23.77 -5.90 0.48
N GLN A 262 -22.62 -5.46 -0.05
CA GLN A 262 -22.10 -5.95 -1.34
C GLN A 262 -20.57 -5.73 -1.37
N GLY A 263 -19.81 -6.77 -1.75
CA GLY A 263 -18.35 -6.81 -1.70
C GLY A 263 -17.63 -5.90 -2.73
N GLY A 264 -17.78 -4.58 -2.59
CA GLY A 264 -16.99 -3.58 -3.31
C GLY A 264 -16.48 -2.51 -2.35
N LEU A 265 -15.20 -2.55 -2.01
CA LEU A 265 -14.52 -1.47 -1.29
C LEU A 265 -14.52 -0.22 -2.19
N GLN A 266 -15.52 0.65 -2.08
CA GLN A 266 -15.53 1.94 -2.74
C GLN A 266 -14.50 2.85 -2.04
N GLY A 267 -13.27 2.85 -2.56
CA GLY A 267 -12.15 3.63 -2.05
C GLY A 267 -12.34 5.14 -2.26
N GLY A 268 -13.14 5.79 -1.41
CA GLY A 268 -13.41 7.22 -1.52
C GLY A 268 -12.26 8.08 -1.00
N SER A 269 -11.26 8.37 -1.84
CA SER A 269 -10.30 9.45 -1.58
C SER A 269 -10.85 10.75 -2.13
N THR A 270 -10.83 11.81 -1.32
CA THR A 270 -11.33 13.15 -1.69
C THR A 270 -10.48 13.80 -2.79
N ILE A 271 -11.01 14.82 -3.46
CA ILE A 271 -10.24 15.60 -4.45
C ILE A 271 -8.93 16.13 -3.84
N THR A 272 -8.99 16.65 -2.61
CA THR A 272 -7.81 17.14 -1.89
C THR A 272 -6.79 16.04 -1.64
N GLN A 273 -7.23 14.84 -1.22
CA GLN A 273 -6.36 13.68 -1.05
C GLN A 273 -5.71 13.26 -2.37
N GLN A 274 -6.47 13.27 -3.46
CA GLN A 274 -5.94 12.94 -4.79
C GLN A 274 -4.92 13.98 -5.28
N LEU A 275 -5.17 15.28 -5.04
CA LEU A 275 -4.24 16.35 -5.35
C LEU A 275 -2.91 16.17 -4.63
N VAL A 276 -2.91 16.02 -3.29
CA VAL A 276 -1.65 15.87 -2.53
C VAL A 276 -0.93 14.58 -2.88
N LYS A 277 -1.68 13.49 -3.14
CA LYS A 277 -1.12 12.21 -3.59
C LYS A 277 -0.36 12.38 -4.90
N SER A 278 -0.96 13.02 -5.90
CA SER A 278 -0.36 13.19 -7.23
C SER A 278 0.77 14.23 -7.24
N ALA A 279 0.61 15.33 -6.52
CA ALA A 279 1.58 16.42 -6.51
C ALA A 279 2.81 16.09 -5.65
N LEU A 280 2.63 15.53 -4.44
CA LEU A 280 3.66 15.54 -3.40
C LEU A 280 4.16 14.16 -2.97
N LEU A 281 3.42 13.08 -3.23
CA LEU A 281 3.73 11.74 -2.71
C LEU A 281 4.18 10.77 -3.81
N THR A 282 4.82 9.69 -3.36
CA THR A 282 5.16 8.53 -4.20
C THR A 282 3.93 7.66 -4.46
N PRO A 283 3.92 6.84 -5.53
CA PRO A 283 2.78 5.99 -5.87
C PRO A 283 2.60 4.74 -4.98
N GLU A 284 3.52 4.47 -4.05
CA GLU A 284 3.55 3.25 -3.24
C GLU A 284 2.30 3.05 -2.38
N LYS A 285 1.61 1.91 -2.48
CA LYS A 285 0.38 1.65 -1.71
C LYS A 285 0.66 1.18 -0.27
N THR A 286 1.29 2.01 0.56
CA THR A 286 1.58 1.72 1.98
C THR A 286 0.65 2.47 2.96
N LEU A 287 0.46 1.91 4.16
CA LEU A 287 -0.28 2.58 5.24
C LEU A 287 0.40 3.90 5.64
N GLU A 288 1.73 3.90 5.66
CA GLU A 288 2.52 5.10 5.93
C GLU A 288 2.21 6.22 4.93
N ARG A 289 2.26 5.93 3.62
CA ARG A 289 1.89 6.90 2.57
C ARG A 289 0.46 7.39 2.76
N LYS A 290 -0.49 6.52 3.11
CA LYS A 290 -1.90 6.93 3.31
C LYS A 290 -2.07 7.87 4.51
N ILE A 291 -1.30 7.67 5.59
CA ILE A 291 -1.27 8.61 6.73
C ILE A 291 -0.68 9.96 6.29
N LYS A 292 0.42 9.96 5.52
CA LYS A 292 1.00 11.20 4.96
C LYS A 292 -0.03 11.95 4.10
N GLU A 293 -0.75 11.24 3.24
CA GLU A 293 -1.81 11.80 2.38
C GLU A 293 -2.92 12.48 3.19
N ILE A 294 -3.39 11.84 4.27
CA ILE A 294 -4.41 12.41 5.17
C ILE A 294 -3.90 13.71 5.81
N ILE A 295 -2.71 13.71 6.39
CA ILE A 295 -2.15 14.88 7.07
C ILE A 295 -1.93 16.03 6.07
N LEU A 296 -1.37 15.73 4.89
CA LEU A 296 -1.14 16.72 3.84
C LEU A 296 -2.44 17.29 3.30
N ALA A 297 -3.49 16.48 3.13
CA ALA A 297 -4.80 16.97 2.68
C ALA A 297 -5.42 17.93 3.70
N LEU A 298 -5.39 17.58 4.99
CA LEU A 298 -5.86 18.47 6.07
C LEU A 298 -5.04 19.77 6.14
N TRP A 299 -3.73 19.69 5.86
CA TRP A 299 -2.86 20.87 5.85
C TRP A 299 -3.12 21.76 4.63
N ALA A 300 -3.28 21.18 3.43
CA ALA A 300 -3.62 21.92 2.21
C ALA A 300 -4.93 22.71 2.35
N GLU A 301 -5.95 22.13 2.98
CA GLU A 301 -7.26 22.78 3.23
C GLU A 301 -7.22 23.93 4.23
N ARG A 302 -6.14 24.04 5.02
CA ARG A 302 -5.90 25.22 5.86
C ARG A 302 -5.15 26.32 5.13
N LEU A 303 -4.47 26.00 4.04
CA LEU A 303 -3.66 26.94 3.27
C LEU A 303 -4.41 27.51 2.07
N TYR A 304 -5.30 26.71 1.48
CA TYR A 304 -5.99 27.03 0.23
C TYR A 304 -7.49 26.89 0.40
N THR A 305 -8.24 27.75 -0.29
CA THR A 305 -9.69 27.62 -0.41
C THR A 305 -10.07 26.41 -1.27
N LYS A 306 -11.32 25.94 -1.15
CA LYS A 306 -11.86 24.85 -1.98
C LYS A 306 -11.69 25.11 -3.47
N ASP A 307 -12.01 26.31 -3.92
CA ASP A 307 -11.90 26.64 -5.35
C ASP A 307 -10.45 26.63 -5.83
N GLN A 308 -9.50 27.10 -5.01
CA GLN A 308 -8.07 26.99 -5.32
C GLN A 308 -7.58 25.54 -5.37
N ILE A 309 -8.06 24.68 -4.45
CA ILE A 309 -7.71 23.26 -4.46
C ILE A 309 -8.28 22.58 -5.71
N LEU A 310 -9.51 22.88 -6.09
CA LEU A 310 -10.13 22.34 -7.30
C LEU A 310 -9.40 22.84 -8.56
N GLU A 311 -9.03 24.12 -8.61
CA GLU A 311 -8.22 24.70 -9.69
C GLU A 311 -6.86 23.98 -9.81
N MET A 312 -6.15 23.83 -8.69
CA MET A 312 -4.88 23.09 -8.67
C MET A 312 -5.06 21.63 -9.09
N TYR A 313 -6.14 20.98 -8.65
CA TYR A 313 -6.47 19.60 -9.05
C TYR A 313 -6.69 19.49 -10.55
N LEU A 314 -7.55 20.32 -11.13
CA LEU A 314 -7.86 20.31 -12.56
C LEU A 314 -6.63 20.62 -13.42
N ASN A 315 -5.66 21.40 -12.93
CA ASN A 315 -4.41 21.69 -13.64
C ASN A 315 -3.30 20.66 -13.38
N GLN A 316 -3.46 19.77 -12.40
CA GLN A 316 -2.42 18.83 -11.97
C GLN A 316 -2.74 17.37 -12.30
N VAL A 317 -4.01 17.00 -12.37
CA VAL A 317 -4.43 15.61 -12.55
C VAL A 317 -4.13 15.10 -13.96
N ALA A 318 -3.82 13.81 -14.06
CA ALA A 318 -3.58 13.13 -15.32
C ALA A 318 -4.92 12.73 -15.95
N TYR A 319 -5.14 13.11 -17.20
CA TYR A 319 -6.31 12.69 -17.99
C TYR A 319 -5.98 11.55 -18.96
N GLY A 320 -4.70 11.14 -19.04
CA GLY A 320 -4.21 10.06 -19.89
C GLY A 320 -3.34 10.57 -21.03
N GLY A 321 -2.50 9.69 -21.59
CA GLY A 321 -1.56 10.10 -22.63
C GLY A 321 -0.41 10.94 -22.04
N ALA A 322 -0.18 12.12 -22.60
CA ALA A 322 0.71 13.17 -22.06
C ALA A 322 -0.11 14.28 -21.38
N SER A 323 -1.44 14.12 -21.30
CA SER A 323 -2.39 15.19 -21.01
C SER A 323 -2.55 15.38 -19.51
N TYR A 324 -1.78 16.32 -18.96
CA TYR A 324 -1.90 16.74 -17.58
C TYR A 324 -2.50 18.12 -17.51
N GLY A 325 -3.54 18.24 -16.68
CA GLY A 325 -4.32 19.45 -16.64
C GLY A 325 -5.44 19.44 -17.69
N ILE A 326 -6.55 20.08 -17.33
CA ILE A 326 -7.77 20.03 -18.12
C ILE A 326 -7.62 20.70 -19.49
N GLU A 327 -6.81 21.75 -19.60
CA GLU A 327 -6.57 22.46 -20.87
C GLU A 327 -5.87 21.58 -21.89
N GLU A 328 -4.80 20.90 -21.48
CA GLU A 328 -4.08 19.98 -22.36
C GLU A 328 -4.94 18.75 -22.70
N ALA A 329 -5.79 18.31 -21.77
CA ALA A 329 -6.77 17.26 -22.06
C ALA A 329 -7.81 17.71 -23.09
N ALA A 330 -8.36 18.91 -22.98
CA ALA A 330 -9.33 19.44 -23.94
C ALA A 330 -8.73 19.56 -25.35
N ARG A 331 -7.47 20.04 -25.46
CA ARG A 331 -6.74 20.10 -26.72
C ARG A 331 -6.44 18.71 -27.28
N THR A 332 -5.99 17.79 -26.44
CA THR A 332 -5.62 16.44 -26.87
C THR A 332 -6.84 15.66 -27.37
N TYR A 333 -7.94 15.68 -26.62
CA TYR A 333 -9.11 14.85 -26.94
C TYR A 333 -10.08 15.52 -27.90
N PHE A 334 -10.18 16.86 -27.93
CA PHE A 334 -11.19 17.57 -28.72
C PHE A 334 -10.63 18.68 -29.61
N GLY A 335 -9.32 18.94 -29.59
CA GLY A 335 -8.69 19.97 -30.42
C GLY A 335 -9.12 21.41 -30.10
N LYS A 336 -9.59 21.67 -28.87
CA LYS A 336 -10.11 23.00 -28.46
C LYS A 336 -9.74 23.36 -27.02
N HIS A 337 -9.96 24.63 -26.66
CA HIS A 337 -9.71 25.12 -25.30
C HIS A 337 -10.73 24.57 -24.30
N ALA A 338 -10.31 24.38 -23.03
CA ALA A 338 -11.16 23.84 -21.98
C ALA A 338 -12.39 24.73 -21.69
N LYS A 339 -12.27 26.05 -21.88
CA LYS A 339 -13.38 27.01 -21.74
C LYS A 339 -14.50 26.81 -22.76
N ASP A 340 -14.21 26.19 -23.91
CA ASP A 340 -15.12 26.01 -25.05
C ASP A 340 -15.66 24.57 -25.13
N MET A 341 -15.41 23.74 -24.10
CA MET A 341 -15.97 22.39 -24.01
C MET A 341 -17.48 22.45 -23.84
N ALA A 342 -18.16 21.37 -24.23
CA ALA A 342 -19.58 21.14 -23.99
C ALA A 342 -19.78 20.18 -22.80
N LEU A 343 -21.02 20.03 -22.32
CA LEU A 343 -21.35 19.17 -21.17
C LEU A 343 -20.89 17.72 -21.33
N ALA A 344 -21.12 17.10 -22.49
CA ALA A 344 -20.74 15.70 -22.73
C ALA A 344 -19.22 15.49 -22.72
N GLU A 345 -18.46 16.47 -23.20
CA GLU A 345 -17.00 16.45 -23.25
C GLU A 345 -16.41 16.69 -21.86
N ALA A 346 -16.95 17.65 -21.12
CA ALA A 346 -16.61 17.88 -19.73
C ALA A 346 -16.88 16.65 -18.85
N ALA A 347 -18.02 15.98 -19.07
CA ALA A 347 -18.35 14.72 -18.39
C ALA A 347 -17.39 13.58 -18.76
N LEU A 348 -16.90 13.53 -20.01
CA LEU A 348 -15.90 12.54 -20.41
C LEU A 348 -14.59 12.79 -19.65
N LEU A 349 -14.05 14.02 -19.72
CA LEU A 349 -12.77 14.34 -19.07
C LEU A 349 -12.85 14.21 -17.55
N ALA A 350 -13.95 14.63 -16.92
CA ALA A 350 -14.16 14.47 -15.48
C ALA A 350 -14.12 13.00 -15.04
N GLY A 351 -14.46 12.06 -15.93
CA GLY A 351 -14.46 10.62 -15.65
C GLY A 351 -13.10 9.94 -15.81
N LEU A 352 -12.14 10.54 -16.52
CA LEU A 352 -10.84 9.94 -16.85
C LEU A 352 -9.91 9.78 -15.63
N PRO A 353 -9.74 10.78 -14.72
CA PRO A 353 -8.77 10.72 -13.63
C PRO A 353 -8.78 9.44 -12.78
N GLN A 354 -9.94 8.81 -12.60
CA GLN A 354 -10.07 7.57 -11.82
C GLN A 354 -9.17 6.45 -12.37
N ALA A 355 -9.14 6.27 -13.69
CA ALA A 355 -8.34 5.26 -14.37
C ALA A 355 -8.10 5.71 -15.83
N PRO A 356 -7.19 6.66 -16.07
CA PRO A 356 -7.05 7.34 -17.36
C PRO A 356 -6.85 6.40 -18.53
N SER A 357 -6.04 5.36 -18.35
CA SER A 357 -5.78 4.36 -19.40
C SER A 357 -6.96 3.44 -19.68
N LEU A 358 -7.72 3.06 -18.63
CA LEU A 358 -8.90 2.20 -18.79
C LEU A 358 -10.06 2.93 -19.47
N TYR A 359 -10.29 4.19 -19.09
CA TYR A 359 -11.40 5.00 -19.61
C TYR A 359 -10.99 5.88 -20.79
N SER A 360 -9.77 5.74 -21.30
CA SER A 360 -9.34 6.47 -22.47
C SER A 360 -10.24 6.14 -23.67
N PRO A 361 -10.81 7.15 -24.34
CA PRO A 361 -11.66 6.96 -25.52
C PRO A 361 -10.87 6.39 -26.71
N TYR A 362 -9.54 6.49 -26.72
CA TYR A 362 -8.70 5.83 -27.70
C TYR A 362 -8.71 4.30 -27.48
N PHE A 363 -8.33 3.82 -26.29
CA PHE A 363 -8.19 2.38 -26.06
C PHE A 363 -9.52 1.65 -25.89
N ASN A 364 -10.44 2.28 -25.19
CA ASN A 364 -11.66 1.63 -24.76
C ASN A 364 -12.85 2.59 -24.91
N PRO A 365 -13.28 2.87 -26.16
CA PRO A 365 -14.39 3.79 -26.42
C PRO A 365 -15.68 3.37 -25.72
N LYS A 366 -15.91 2.06 -25.54
CA LYS A 366 -17.06 1.56 -24.78
C LYS A 366 -16.98 1.89 -23.29
N ALA A 367 -15.84 1.67 -22.65
CA ALA A 367 -15.66 2.03 -21.24
C ALA A 367 -15.65 3.55 -21.04
N ALA A 368 -15.06 4.30 -21.96
CA ALA A 368 -15.09 5.76 -21.98
C ALA A 368 -16.53 6.30 -22.06
N LEU A 369 -17.34 5.75 -22.97
CA LEU A 369 -18.74 6.12 -23.14
C LEU A 369 -19.56 5.79 -21.88
N TRP A 370 -19.37 4.58 -21.34
CA TRP A 370 -19.99 4.17 -20.09
C TRP A 370 -19.61 5.11 -18.94
N ARG A 371 -18.32 5.44 -18.82
CA ARG A 371 -17.80 6.30 -17.75
C ARG A 371 -18.32 7.73 -17.86
N ARG A 372 -18.35 8.31 -19.06
CA ARG A 372 -18.98 9.62 -19.31
C ARG A 372 -20.45 9.61 -18.90
N ASN A 373 -21.20 8.58 -19.30
CA ASN A 373 -22.62 8.48 -18.97
C ASN A 373 -22.84 8.29 -17.46
N ASP A 374 -21.91 7.61 -16.77
CA ASP A 374 -21.89 7.52 -15.31
C ASP A 374 -21.70 8.88 -14.64
N VAL A 375 -20.78 9.71 -15.17
CA VAL A 375 -20.61 11.11 -14.72
C VAL A 375 -21.89 11.92 -14.94
N LEU A 376 -22.49 11.88 -16.13
CA LEU A 376 -23.75 12.58 -16.43
C LEU A 376 -24.88 12.15 -15.49
N ARG A 377 -25.01 10.84 -15.24
CA ARG A 377 -25.96 10.30 -14.26
C ARG A 377 -25.70 10.86 -12.86
N LYS A 378 -24.43 10.89 -12.42
CA LYS A 378 -24.06 11.44 -11.10
C LYS A 378 -24.33 12.93 -10.98
N MET A 379 -24.12 13.69 -12.05
CA MET A 379 -24.46 15.11 -12.09
C MET A 379 -25.97 15.33 -11.94
N PHE A 380 -26.79 14.52 -12.63
CA PHE A 380 -28.24 14.57 -12.52
C PHE A 380 -28.73 14.18 -11.11
N GLU A 381 -28.25 13.06 -10.56
CA GLU A 381 -28.60 12.58 -9.21
C GLU A 381 -28.29 13.61 -8.11
N GLN A 382 -27.30 14.47 -8.34
CA GLN A 382 -26.86 15.51 -7.41
C GLN A 382 -27.45 16.90 -7.73
N GLY A 383 -28.30 17.02 -8.76
CA GLY A 383 -28.98 18.27 -9.12
C GLY A 383 -28.11 19.29 -9.85
N TYR A 384 -26.96 18.90 -10.40
CA TYR A 384 -26.10 19.79 -11.20
C TYR A 384 -26.62 20.02 -12.62
N ILE A 385 -27.40 19.07 -13.16
CA ILE A 385 -28.01 19.16 -14.50
C ILE A 385 -29.45 18.65 -14.45
N THR A 386 -30.25 19.10 -15.40
CA THR A 386 -31.64 18.65 -15.62
C THR A 386 -31.69 17.28 -16.31
N ALA A 387 -32.86 16.64 -16.30
CA ALA A 387 -33.06 15.37 -17.00
C ALA A 387 -32.87 15.55 -18.52
N GLU A 388 -33.38 16.65 -19.07
CA GLU A 388 -33.29 17.00 -20.48
C GLU A 388 -31.83 17.18 -20.93
N GLN A 389 -31.02 17.90 -20.14
CA GLN A 389 -29.60 18.06 -20.41
C GLN A 389 -28.84 16.73 -20.36
N LYS A 390 -29.16 15.86 -19.39
CA LYS A 390 -28.55 14.54 -19.26
C LYS A 390 -28.88 13.67 -20.48
N GLU A 391 -30.16 13.56 -20.84
CA GLU A 391 -30.58 12.76 -22.01
C GLU A 391 -29.96 13.29 -23.31
N ALA A 392 -29.96 14.61 -23.52
CA ALA A 392 -29.30 15.23 -24.67
C ALA A 392 -27.81 14.89 -24.72
N ALA A 393 -27.08 15.04 -23.61
CA ALA A 393 -25.64 14.79 -23.55
C ALA A 393 -25.26 13.31 -23.74
N VAL A 394 -26.10 12.36 -23.29
CA VAL A 394 -25.86 10.92 -23.44
C VAL A 394 -25.88 10.50 -24.91
N THR A 395 -26.70 11.14 -25.74
CA THR A 395 -26.82 10.82 -27.18
C THR A 395 -25.64 11.30 -28.03
N ILE A 396 -24.85 12.27 -27.52
CA ILE A 396 -23.69 12.81 -28.23
C ILE A 396 -22.62 11.70 -28.34
N PRO A 397 -22.01 11.45 -29.51
CA PRO A 397 -20.90 10.51 -29.63
C PRO A 397 -19.62 11.05 -28.94
N LEU A 398 -18.62 10.22 -28.70
CA LEU A 398 -17.39 10.67 -28.01
C LEU A 398 -16.60 11.73 -28.79
N ALA A 399 -16.79 11.85 -30.11
CA ALA A 399 -16.26 12.91 -30.98
C ALA A 399 -14.79 13.32 -30.71
N VAL A 400 -13.94 12.35 -30.34
CA VAL A 400 -12.53 12.62 -30.04
C VAL A 400 -11.71 12.77 -31.31
N VAL A 401 -10.76 13.71 -31.30
CA VAL A 401 -9.82 13.89 -32.40
C VAL A 401 -8.76 12.77 -32.37
N PRO A 402 -8.27 12.30 -33.53
CA PRO A 402 -7.20 11.31 -33.57
C PRO A 402 -5.96 11.78 -32.81
N PRO A 403 -5.24 10.87 -32.12
CA PRO A 403 -3.98 11.21 -31.46
C PRO A 403 -2.97 11.84 -32.44
N GLN A 404 -2.37 12.96 -32.06
CA GLN A 404 -1.43 13.72 -32.90
C GLN A 404 0.00 13.17 -32.88
N THR A 405 0.34 12.27 -31.95
CA THR A 405 1.70 11.72 -31.82
C THR A 405 1.95 10.59 -32.83
N LYS A 406 3.13 10.59 -33.46
CA LYS A 406 3.58 9.46 -34.29
C LYS A 406 4.01 8.31 -33.38
N ILE A 407 3.15 7.30 -33.27
CA ILE A 407 3.38 6.11 -32.44
C ILE A 407 3.67 4.92 -33.35
N LYS A 408 4.76 4.20 -33.08
CA LYS A 408 5.01 2.91 -33.74
C LYS A 408 4.43 1.78 -32.90
N ALA A 409 3.82 0.79 -33.53
CA ALA A 409 3.21 -0.36 -32.84
C ALA A 409 2.23 0.07 -31.72
N PRO A 410 1.27 0.97 -31.98
CA PRO A 410 0.51 1.66 -30.94
C PRO A 410 -0.24 0.70 -29.99
N HIS A 411 -0.85 -0.36 -30.51
CA HIS A 411 -1.51 -1.39 -29.68
C HIS A 411 -0.56 -2.00 -28.65
N PHE A 412 0.67 -2.33 -29.06
CA PHE A 412 1.70 -2.85 -28.17
C PHE A 412 2.21 -1.80 -27.18
N VAL A 413 2.50 -0.58 -27.65
CA VAL A 413 2.99 0.53 -26.82
C VAL A 413 2.06 0.76 -25.64
N PHE A 414 0.76 0.82 -25.89
CA PHE A 414 -0.22 1.10 -24.85
C PHE A 414 -0.57 -0.11 -23.99
N TYR A 415 -0.46 -1.32 -24.53
CA TYR A 415 -0.45 -2.53 -23.72
C TYR A 415 0.69 -2.49 -22.69
N VAL A 416 1.93 -2.24 -23.12
CA VAL A 416 3.09 -2.13 -22.20
C VAL A 416 2.93 -0.95 -21.23
N ARG A 417 2.45 0.20 -21.71
CA ARG A 417 2.19 1.37 -20.86
C ARG A 417 1.25 1.02 -19.69
N SER A 418 0.14 0.33 -19.95
CA SER A 418 -0.81 -0.06 -18.90
C SER A 418 -0.16 -0.93 -17.83
N GLN A 419 0.71 -1.88 -18.21
CA GLN A 419 1.46 -2.71 -17.27
C GLN A 419 2.47 -1.90 -16.45
N LEU A 420 3.15 -0.95 -17.08
CA LEU A 420 4.07 -0.04 -16.40
C LEU A 420 3.34 0.85 -15.41
N GLU A 421 2.18 1.39 -15.77
CA GLU A 421 1.37 2.23 -14.89
C GLU A 421 0.82 1.46 -13.71
N GLU A 422 0.40 0.20 -13.91
CA GLU A 422 -0.03 -0.68 -12.83
C GLU A 422 1.11 -0.93 -11.83
N ARG A 423 2.33 -1.15 -12.34
CA ARG A 423 3.49 -1.53 -11.53
C ARG A 423 4.19 -0.33 -10.86
N TYR A 424 4.36 0.77 -11.59
CA TYR A 424 5.18 1.91 -11.18
C TYR A 424 4.36 3.18 -10.92
N GLY A 425 3.09 3.21 -11.35
CA GLY A 425 2.23 4.39 -11.28
C GLY A 425 2.47 5.36 -12.44
N ILE A 426 1.39 6.04 -12.86
CA ILE A 426 1.37 6.97 -14.01
C ILE A 426 2.52 7.99 -13.94
N LYS A 427 2.70 8.63 -12.79
CA LYS A 427 3.75 9.65 -12.60
C LYS A 427 5.16 9.12 -12.88
N GLN A 428 5.50 7.92 -12.40
CA GLN A 428 6.82 7.35 -12.64
C GLN A 428 7.00 6.97 -14.11
N VAL A 429 5.94 6.49 -14.76
CA VAL A 429 5.97 6.14 -16.18
C VAL A 429 6.19 7.37 -17.06
N GLU A 430 5.60 8.52 -16.72
CA GLU A 430 5.69 9.72 -17.57
C GLU A 430 6.81 10.69 -17.20
N GLU A 431 7.20 10.75 -15.93
CA GLU A 431 8.16 11.74 -15.41
C GLU A 431 9.45 11.12 -14.86
N GLY A 432 9.50 9.80 -14.75
CA GLY A 432 10.56 9.07 -14.07
C GLY A 432 11.81 8.82 -14.90
N GLY A 433 11.86 9.28 -16.16
CA GLY A 433 12.99 9.05 -17.06
C GLY A 433 13.28 7.57 -17.33
N LEU A 434 12.24 6.73 -17.37
CA LEU A 434 12.40 5.29 -17.57
C LEU A 434 12.94 5.02 -18.98
N ARG A 435 13.93 4.14 -19.08
CA ARG A 435 14.35 3.53 -20.34
C ARG A 435 13.79 2.11 -20.39
N VAL A 436 12.73 1.90 -21.16
CA VAL A 436 12.03 0.61 -21.24
C VAL A 436 12.36 -0.08 -22.55
N VAL A 437 13.05 -1.21 -22.48
CA VAL A 437 13.31 -2.09 -23.64
C VAL A 437 12.29 -3.21 -23.62
N THR A 438 11.62 -3.44 -24.73
CA THR A 438 10.52 -4.40 -24.85
C THR A 438 10.91 -5.63 -25.68
N THR A 439 10.00 -6.59 -25.77
CA THR A 439 10.17 -7.80 -26.58
C THR A 439 9.81 -7.60 -28.05
N LEU A 440 9.10 -6.52 -28.39
CA LEU A 440 8.64 -6.25 -29.74
C LEU A 440 9.82 -6.19 -30.72
N ASP A 441 9.67 -6.83 -31.87
CA ASP A 441 10.54 -6.62 -33.01
C ASP A 441 9.81 -5.71 -34.01
N LEU A 442 10.30 -4.49 -34.20
CA LEU A 442 9.63 -3.53 -35.07
C LEU A 442 9.55 -4.02 -36.53
N THR A 443 10.49 -4.84 -36.98
CA THR A 443 10.49 -5.39 -38.35
C THR A 443 9.34 -6.38 -38.52
N ILE A 444 9.18 -7.29 -37.55
CA ILE A 444 8.07 -8.26 -37.54
C ILE A 444 6.72 -7.53 -37.40
N GLN A 445 6.67 -6.49 -36.56
CA GLN A 445 5.47 -5.67 -36.41
C GLN A 445 5.05 -5.03 -37.74
N GLN A 446 5.97 -4.38 -38.44
CA GLN A 446 5.68 -3.70 -39.70
C GLN A 446 5.23 -4.69 -40.79
N GLU A 447 5.84 -5.87 -40.84
CA GLU A 447 5.42 -6.92 -41.77
C GLU A 447 4.03 -7.45 -41.41
N ALA A 448 3.72 -7.64 -40.12
CA ALA A 448 2.39 -8.04 -39.68
C ALA A 448 1.32 -7.00 -40.03
N GLU A 449 1.60 -5.70 -39.83
CA GLU A 449 0.71 -4.60 -40.21
C GLU A 449 0.43 -4.61 -41.73
N LYS A 450 1.48 -4.81 -42.54
CA LYS A 450 1.38 -4.92 -43.99
C LYS A 450 0.54 -6.13 -44.43
N ILE A 451 0.84 -7.32 -43.90
CA ILE A 451 0.09 -8.56 -44.21
C ILE A 451 -1.39 -8.39 -43.86
N LEU A 452 -1.69 -7.81 -42.69
CA LEU A 452 -3.07 -7.60 -42.28
C LEU A 452 -3.84 -6.72 -43.28
N GLN A 453 -3.22 -5.62 -43.72
CA GLN A 453 -3.82 -4.72 -44.69
C GLN A 453 -4.06 -5.45 -46.03
N GLU A 454 -3.05 -6.13 -46.57
CA GLU A 454 -3.13 -6.84 -47.84
C GLU A 454 -4.20 -7.95 -47.84
N GLU A 455 -4.30 -8.73 -46.76
CA GLU A 455 -5.31 -9.79 -46.64
C GLU A 455 -6.73 -9.22 -46.52
N LEU A 456 -6.91 -8.11 -45.82
CA LEU A 456 -8.22 -7.48 -45.68
C LEU A 456 -8.69 -6.81 -46.97
N ASP A 457 -7.78 -6.25 -47.76
CA ASP A 457 -8.09 -5.72 -49.08
C ASP A 457 -8.58 -6.82 -50.04
N LYS A 458 -8.03 -8.04 -49.95
CA LYS A 458 -8.47 -9.20 -50.76
C LYS A 458 -9.91 -9.64 -50.44
N ILE A 459 -10.34 -9.51 -49.19
CA ILE A 459 -11.66 -9.97 -48.73
C ILE A 459 -12.64 -8.83 -48.46
N LYS A 460 -12.36 -7.63 -48.99
CA LYS A 460 -13.16 -6.42 -48.76
C LYS A 460 -14.64 -6.59 -49.17
N ASN A 461 -14.92 -7.42 -50.17
CA ASN A 461 -16.27 -7.76 -50.63
C ASN A 461 -17.09 -8.56 -49.60
N LEU A 462 -16.45 -9.16 -48.60
CA LEU A 462 -17.11 -9.90 -47.51
C LEU A 462 -17.51 -9.00 -46.33
N ASN A 463 -17.39 -7.67 -46.48
CA ASN A 463 -17.69 -6.68 -45.43
C ASN A 463 -16.89 -6.90 -44.13
N VAL A 464 -15.66 -7.40 -44.24
CA VAL A 464 -14.72 -7.47 -43.10
C VAL A 464 -14.14 -6.08 -42.86
N THR A 465 -14.31 -5.58 -41.64
CA THR A 465 -13.99 -4.18 -41.28
C THR A 465 -12.83 -4.04 -40.30
N ASN A 466 -12.35 -5.14 -39.71
CA ASN A 466 -11.24 -5.13 -38.76
C ASN A 466 -10.54 -6.50 -38.69
N GLY A 467 -9.33 -6.53 -38.12
CA GLY A 467 -8.59 -7.75 -37.86
C GLY A 467 -7.51 -7.56 -36.79
N GLY A 468 -6.88 -8.65 -36.37
CA GLY A 468 -5.80 -8.58 -35.40
C GLY A 468 -4.80 -9.73 -35.55
N ILE A 469 -3.53 -9.44 -35.27
CA ILE A 469 -2.42 -10.38 -35.35
C ILE A 469 -1.63 -10.30 -34.05
N LEU A 470 -1.36 -11.45 -33.43
CA LEU A 470 -0.46 -11.58 -32.29
C LEU A 470 0.62 -12.60 -32.63
N VAL A 471 1.88 -12.17 -32.64
CA VAL A 471 3.04 -13.04 -32.89
C VAL A 471 3.80 -13.20 -31.58
N THR A 472 3.96 -14.44 -31.14
CA THR A 472 4.69 -14.76 -29.91
C THR A 472 5.82 -15.74 -30.16
N LYS A 473 6.84 -15.73 -29.30
CA LYS A 473 7.89 -16.74 -29.27
C LYS A 473 7.44 -17.93 -28.40
N PRO A 474 7.19 -19.13 -28.97
CA PRO A 474 6.55 -20.23 -28.22
C PRO A 474 7.27 -20.63 -26.95
N SER A 475 8.61 -20.64 -26.96
CA SER A 475 9.42 -21.08 -25.82
C SER A 475 9.41 -20.13 -24.62
N THR A 476 8.97 -18.89 -24.79
CA THR A 476 9.08 -17.83 -23.76
C THR A 476 7.80 -17.04 -23.54
N GLY A 477 6.88 -17.06 -24.51
CA GLY A 477 5.71 -16.18 -24.53
C GLY A 477 6.01 -14.73 -24.88
N GLU A 478 7.25 -14.37 -25.24
CA GLU A 478 7.61 -13.01 -25.68
C GLU A 478 6.72 -12.58 -26.85
N ILE A 479 6.12 -11.39 -26.76
CA ILE A 479 5.32 -10.81 -27.83
C ILE A 479 6.27 -10.10 -28.79
N LEU A 480 6.33 -10.58 -30.04
CA LEU A 480 7.18 -10.03 -31.10
C LEU A 480 6.46 -9.00 -31.96
N ALA A 481 5.15 -9.18 -32.17
CA ALA A 481 4.27 -8.23 -32.83
C ALA A 481 2.85 -8.31 -32.23
N MET A 482 2.17 -7.17 -32.15
CA MET A 482 0.79 -7.04 -31.72
C MET A 482 0.09 -5.97 -32.56
N VAL A 483 -0.77 -6.42 -33.46
CA VAL A 483 -1.61 -5.60 -34.33
C VAL A 483 -3.05 -5.80 -33.87
N GLY A 484 -3.63 -4.80 -33.22
CA GLY A 484 -4.98 -4.88 -32.65
C GLY A 484 -6.10 -4.43 -33.59
N SER A 485 -5.75 -3.76 -34.68
CA SER A 485 -6.67 -3.25 -35.71
C SER A 485 -5.92 -2.95 -37.01
N ILE A 486 -6.68 -2.73 -38.09
CA ILE A 486 -6.14 -2.32 -39.40
C ILE A 486 -5.45 -0.95 -39.32
N ASP A 487 -6.18 0.02 -38.77
CA ASP A 487 -5.71 1.38 -38.56
C ASP A 487 -6.03 1.79 -37.14
N TYR A 488 -4.99 1.97 -36.33
CA TYR A 488 -5.09 2.38 -34.94
C TYR A 488 -5.75 3.76 -34.79
N PHE A 489 -5.52 4.68 -35.73
CA PHE A 489 -6.00 6.06 -35.64
C PHE A 489 -7.40 6.24 -36.25
N SER A 490 -7.98 5.19 -36.84
CA SER A 490 -9.34 5.23 -37.36
C SER A 490 -10.37 5.40 -36.24
N SER A 491 -11.24 6.41 -36.36
CA SER A 491 -12.38 6.60 -35.46
C SER A 491 -13.57 5.75 -35.91
N PRO A 492 -14.37 5.16 -35.00
CA PRO A 492 -14.33 5.29 -33.54
C PRO A 492 -13.61 4.14 -32.81
N SER A 493 -13.14 3.11 -33.53
CA SER A 493 -12.71 1.83 -32.94
C SER A 493 -11.31 1.37 -33.33
N GLY A 494 -10.53 2.17 -34.06
CA GLY A 494 -9.18 1.82 -34.50
C GLY A 494 -8.26 1.48 -33.33
N ALA A 495 -8.35 2.23 -32.24
CA ALA A 495 -7.52 1.98 -31.07
C ALA A 495 -8.05 0.88 -30.12
N PHE A 496 -9.17 0.23 -30.48
CA PHE A 496 -9.64 -0.99 -29.81
C PHE A 496 -8.74 -2.17 -30.17
N ASN A 497 -8.05 -2.72 -29.18
CA ASN A 497 -7.14 -3.83 -29.39
C ASN A 497 -7.87 -5.19 -29.40
N VAL A 498 -8.10 -5.74 -30.59
CA VAL A 498 -8.77 -7.04 -30.76
C VAL A 498 -7.95 -8.20 -30.17
N THR A 499 -6.62 -8.10 -30.09
CA THR A 499 -5.79 -9.21 -29.56
C THR A 499 -5.97 -9.41 -28.05
N THR A 500 -6.47 -8.40 -27.35
CA THR A 500 -6.77 -8.47 -25.90
C THR A 500 -8.27 -8.53 -25.60
N ALA A 501 -9.11 -8.46 -26.63
CA ALA A 501 -10.55 -8.46 -26.49
C ALA A 501 -11.09 -9.87 -26.21
N LEU A 502 -12.03 -9.99 -25.27
CA LEU A 502 -12.72 -11.26 -25.03
C LEU A 502 -13.64 -11.58 -26.21
N ARG A 503 -13.42 -12.75 -26.82
CA ARG A 503 -14.21 -13.31 -27.92
C ARG A 503 -14.41 -14.81 -27.70
N GLN A 504 -15.47 -15.36 -28.26
CA GLN A 504 -15.65 -16.81 -28.28
C GLN A 504 -14.57 -17.42 -29.21
N PRO A 505 -13.78 -18.42 -28.76
CA PRO A 505 -12.70 -18.98 -29.56
C PRO A 505 -13.19 -19.83 -30.75
N GLY A 506 -14.46 -20.26 -30.72
CA GLY A 506 -14.99 -21.19 -31.71
C GLY A 506 -14.17 -22.49 -31.73
N SER A 507 -13.88 -23.02 -32.92
CA SER A 507 -13.14 -24.28 -33.05
C SER A 507 -11.67 -24.21 -32.63
N SER A 508 -11.08 -23.03 -32.43
CA SER A 508 -9.67 -22.90 -32.02
C SER A 508 -9.37 -23.43 -30.61
N ILE A 509 -10.41 -23.65 -29.79
CA ILE A 509 -10.28 -24.27 -28.46
C ILE A 509 -10.04 -25.79 -28.54
N LYS A 510 -10.39 -26.43 -29.66
CA LYS A 510 -10.37 -27.90 -29.80
C LYS A 510 -8.99 -28.52 -29.51
N PRO A 511 -7.86 -27.99 -30.01
CA PRO A 511 -6.54 -28.55 -29.68
C PRO A 511 -6.24 -28.59 -28.18
N ILE A 512 -6.74 -27.62 -27.40
CA ILE A 512 -6.58 -27.59 -25.94
C ILE A 512 -7.42 -28.70 -25.28
N MET A 513 -8.62 -28.95 -25.80
CA MET A 513 -9.45 -30.07 -25.34
C MET A 513 -8.83 -31.42 -25.69
N TYR A 514 -8.27 -31.55 -26.90
CA TYR A 514 -7.56 -32.76 -27.33
C TYR A 514 -6.28 -32.97 -26.53
N SER A 515 -5.51 -31.93 -26.20
CA SER A 515 -4.31 -32.08 -25.36
C SER A 515 -4.65 -32.61 -23.98
N LEU A 516 -5.76 -32.17 -23.38
CA LEU A 516 -6.23 -32.70 -22.10
C LEU A 516 -6.66 -34.17 -22.21
N ALA A 517 -7.27 -34.58 -23.32
CA ALA A 517 -7.63 -35.97 -23.56
C ALA A 517 -6.37 -36.85 -23.71
N LEU A 518 -5.40 -36.40 -24.52
CA LEU A 518 -4.11 -37.10 -24.69
C LEU A 518 -3.34 -37.21 -23.37
N GLU A 519 -3.33 -36.15 -22.54
CA GLU A 519 -2.74 -36.16 -21.20
C GLU A 519 -3.38 -37.21 -20.27
N LYS A 520 -4.68 -37.44 -20.44
CA LYS A 520 -5.44 -38.48 -19.73
C LYS A 520 -5.29 -39.88 -20.32
N GLY A 521 -4.44 -40.06 -21.34
CA GLY A 521 -4.18 -41.35 -21.98
C GLY A 521 -5.19 -41.76 -23.06
N TYR A 522 -6.11 -40.87 -23.46
CA TYR A 522 -6.90 -41.09 -24.66
C TYR A 522 -5.98 -41.05 -25.89
N THR A 523 -6.33 -41.80 -26.93
CA THR A 523 -5.61 -41.84 -28.20
C THR A 523 -6.50 -41.31 -29.31
N ALA A 524 -5.96 -41.11 -30.52
CA ALA A 524 -6.79 -40.76 -31.67
C ALA A 524 -7.85 -41.83 -32.02
N ALA A 525 -7.72 -43.06 -31.50
CA ALA A 525 -8.61 -44.19 -31.76
C ALA A 525 -9.63 -44.47 -30.64
N SER A 526 -9.50 -43.80 -29.48
CA SER A 526 -10.37 -44.00 -28.29
C SER A 526 -11.58 -43.08 -28.27
#